data_AF-A0AAD7PFJ2-F1
#
_entry.id   AF-A0AAD7PFJ2-F1
#
_cell.length_a   1.000
_cell.length_b   1.000
_cell.length_c   1.000
_cell.angle_alpha   90.00
_cell.angle_beta   90.00
_cell.angle_gamma   90.00
#
_symmetry.space_group_name_H-M   'P 1'
#
loop_
_entity.id
_entity.type
_entity.pdbx_description
1 polymer ?
#
loop_
_entity_poly.entity_id
_entity_poly.type
_entity_poly.pdbx_seq_one_letter_code
_entity_poly.pdbx_strand_id
1 'polypeptide(L)'
;MDIKNDFKLVFDFFNWARLRRDPTLESLCIVVQISVASKDLKMAHKLIHDFWAKPNLDVSLSFTHFTERLIYTYKDWGADPHVFDIFFQRVIKLIEEMIRKGLQPNEYTYNSIVLLLCKTGKVVEAQKVLRGMMDQGAFPDNVIYTTLIDGFCKLSNLPAACNLFDEMKCKKIVPDRVTYTAMINGFCQAGKMMEAHKLFNEMISRGLEPDEVTYTSLIDGCCKAGVIKEAFSLHNQMVQMGLSPNIVTYTALVDGLCKCGEIGNVEQAVKLMEEMELTGYYPDTYTYTTLMDAYCKTGKIPEAHELLRKMLDKGLQPTVVTFNVLMNGFCMAGMLEDGERLIRWMLEKSIMPNATTYNSLMKQYCIRNNMRATAEVYKGMRTQGVIPNSNTYNILIKGHCKARNMKEAWFLHKEMLEKGFILTDSSYSALIKGFHKKKKHMEARQLFEEMRNQGLVAEKEIYDIFVDVNYEEGNMEIALELCDEAIEKCLVATAQKENK
;
A
#
# COMPACT_ATOMS: atom_id res chain seq x y z
N MET A 1 20.83 29.93 9.12
CA MET A 1 19.62 30.47 9.76
C MET A 1 18.43 29.99 8.96
N ASP A 2 17.65 29.08 9.53
CA ASP A 2 16.43 28.55 8.93
C ASP A 2 15.33 29.62 8.99
N ILE A 3 15.37 30.58 8.05
CA ILE A 3 14.34 31.63 7.91
C ILE A 3 12.96 31.01 7.65
N LYS A 4 12.90 29.74 7.18
CA LYS A 4 11.66 28.97 7.01
C LYS A 4 10.84 28.81 8.29
N ASN A 5 11.45 28.88 9.48
CA ASN A 5 10.75 28.64 10.75
C ASN A 5 10.42 29.94 11.53
N ASP A 6 10.89 31.10 11.06
CA ASP A 6 10.58 32.39 11.70
C ASP A 6 9.52 33.15 10.90
N PHE A 7 8.28 32.67 11.03
CA PHE A 7 7.11 33.16 10.30
C PHE A 7 6.90 34.68 10.46
N LYS A 8 7.20 35.22 11.65
CA LYS A 8 7.00 36.64 11.98
C LYS A 8 7.94 37.55 11.19
N LEU A 9 9.21 37.15 11.05
CA LEU A 9 10.20 37.89 10.27
C LEU A 9 9.83 37.94 8.77
N VAL A 10 9.34 36.82 8.23
CA VAL A 10 8.88 36.75 6.82
C VAL A 10 7.66 37.65 6.61
N PHE A 11 6.73 37.71 7.56
CA PHE A 11 5.56 38.59 7.49
C PHE A 11 5.93 40.06 7.56
N ASP A 12 6.81 40.44 8.48
CA ASP A 12 7.26 41.83 8.62
C ASP A 12 7.99 42.30 7.36
N PHE A 13 8.81 41.42 6.77
CA PHE A 13 9.46 41.69 5.50
C PHE A 13 8.48 41.81 4.33
N PHE A 14 7.46 40.95 4.24
CA PHE A 14 6.44 41.03 3.20
C PHE A 14 5.59 42.30 3.31
N ASN A 15 5.15 42.65 4.52
CA ASN A 15 4.39 43.88 4.76
C ASN A 15 5.22 45.13 4.43
N TRP A 16 6.51 45.12 4.78
CA TRP A 16 7.45 46.17 4.42
C TRP A 16 7.67 46.26 2.89
N ALA A 17 7.80 45.12 2.21
CA ALA A 17 7.94 45.06 0.76
C ALA A 17 6.68 45.57 0.04
N ARG A 18 5.49 45.22 0.54
CA ARG A 18 4.18 45.66 0.01
C ARG A 18 4.01 47.18 0.04
N LEU A 19 4.64 47.88 0.99
CA LEU A 19 4.61 49.34 1.07
C LEU A 19 5.49 50.03 0.03
N ARG A 20 6.44 49.31 -0.58
CA ARG A 20 7.46 49.87 -1.49
C ARG A 20 7.29 49.42 -2.95
N ARG A 21 6.74 48.23 -3.17
CA ARG A 21 6.52 47.66 -4.50
C ARG A 21 5.33 46.70 -4.46
N ASP A 22 4.59 46.62 -5.56
CA ASP A 22 3.51 45.65 -5.70
C ASP A 22 4.09 44.22 -5.64
N PRO A 23 3.62 43.36 -4.72
CA PRO A 23 4.18 42.03 -4.54
C PRO A 23 3.94 41.17 -5.78
N THR A 24 4.94 40.36 -6.16
CA THR A 24 4.79 39.37 -7.23
C THR A 24 3.82 38.28 -6.80
N LEU A 25 3.11 37.70 -7.77
CA LEU A 25 2.15 36.60 -7.55
C LEU A 25 2.77 35.43 -6.74
N GLU A 26 4.03 35.12 -7.03
CA GLU A 26 4.82 34.10 -6.33
C GLU A 26 5.06 34.45 -4.87
N SER A 27 5.45 35.69 -4.58
CA SER A 27 5.65 36.15 -3.19
C SER A 27 4.34 36.11 -2.39
N LEU A 28 3.20 36.40 -3.03
CA LEU A 28 1.88 36.31 -2.41
C LEU A 28 1.49 34.86 -2.11
N CYS A 29 1.65 33.94 -3.07
CA CYS A 29 1.35 32.51 -2.88
C CYS A 29 2.19 31.90 -1.74
N ILE A 30 3.49 32.22 -1.69
CA ILE A 30 4.39 31.75 -0.63
C ILE A 30 3.97 32.30 0.74
N VAL A 31 3.65 33.59 0.85
CA VAL A 31 3.27 34.19 2.13
C VAL A 31 1.93 33.68 2.64
N VAL A 32 0.97 33.39 1.76
CA VAL A 32 -0.29 32.77 2.18
C VAL A 32 -0.06 31.33 2.67
N GLN A 33 0.84 30.55 2.04
CA GLN A 33 1.22 29.22 2.55
C GLN A 33 1.83 29.31 3.96
N ILE A 34 2.70 30.30 4.18
CA ILE A 34 3.33 30.58 5.47
C ILE A 34 2.28 30.99 6.52
N SER A 35 1.29 31.82 6.18
CA SER A 35 0.18 32.21 7.07
C SER A 35 -0.69 31.04 7.51
N VAL A 36 -0.93 30.08 6.61
CA VAL A 36 -1.72 28.89 6.98
C VAL A 36 -0.88 27.90 7.79
N ALA A 37 0.39 27.71 7.46
CA ALA A 37 1.32 26.89 8.26
C ALA A 37 1.45 27.43 9.70
N SER A 38 1.38 28.76 9.88
CA SER A 38 1.36 29.41 11.19
C SER A 38 -0.03 29.45 11.87
N LYS A 39 -1.04 28.78 11.31
CA LYS A 39 -2.45 28.75 11.77
C LYS A 39 -3.15 30.13 11.81
N ASP A 40 -2.62 31.14 11.16
CA ASP A 40 -3.28 32.45 11.03
C ASP A 40 -4.17 32.49 9.77
N LEU A 41 -5.30 31.78 9.88
CA LEU A 41 -6.24 31.65 8.77
C LEU A 41 -6.88 32.99 8.40
N LYS A 42 -7.05 33.91 9.36
CA LYS A 42 -7.65 35.24 9.09
C LYS A 42 -6.76 36.06 8.16
N MET A 43 -5.46 36.00 8.38
CA MET A 43 -4.49 36.69 7.52
C MET A 43 -4.42 36.09 6.12
N ALA A 44 -4.40 34.76 6.02
CA ALA A 44 -4.46 34.08 4.72
C ALA A 44 -5.68 34.51 3.89
N HIS A 45 -6.87 34.55 4.50
CA HIS A 45 -8.08 35.02 3.84
C HIS A 45 -7.99 36.49 3.41
N LYS A 46 -7.40 37.35 4.25
CA LYS A 46 -7.24 38.78 3.95
C LYS A 46 -6.28 39.02 2.77
N LEU A 47 -5.16 38.31 2.72
CA LEU A 47 -4.18 38.45 1.63
C LEU A 47 -4.76 38.03 0.28
N ILE A 48 -5.52 36.93 0.26
CA ILE A 48 -6.23 36.52 -0.96
C ILE A 48 -7.29 37.56 -1.33
N HIS A 49 -8.06 38.05 -0.35
CA HIS A 49 -9.07 39.08 -0.59
C HIS A 49 -8.46 40.38 -1.17
N ASP A 50 -7.38 40.88 -0.59
CA ASP A 50 -6.70 42.11 -1.02
C ASP A 50 -6.17 42.00 -2.45
N PHE A 51 -5.70 40.82 -2.88
CA PHE A 51 -5.23 40.59 -4.25
C PHE A 51 -6.36 40.69 -5.28
N TRP A 52 -7.50 40.06 -4.99
CA TRP A 52 -8.66 40.04 -5.89
C TRP A 52 -9.53 41.31 -5.83
N ALA A 53 -9.35 42.15 -4.81
CA ALA A 53 -10.02 43.44 -4.71
C ALA A 53 -9.40 44.55 -5.60
N LYS A 54 -8.32 44.25 -6.34
CA LYS A 54 -7.66 45.23 -7.22
C LYS A 54 -8.55 45.58 -8.44
N PRO A 55 -8.82 46.87 -8.71
CA PRO A 55 -9.85 47.30 -9.68
C PRO A 55 -9.52 47.07 -11.17
N ASN A 56 -8.24 46.84 -11.54
CA ASN A 56 -7.80 46.67 -12.94
C ASN A 56 -7.27 45.26 -13.24
N LEU A 57 -7.66 44.25 -12.48
CA LEU A 57 -7.19 42.88 -12.69
C LEU A 57 -7.94 42.23 -13.85
N ASP A 58 -7.24 41.79 -14.90
CA ASP A 58 -7.82 40.83 -15.86
C ASP A 58 -8.00 39.50 -15.12
N VAL A 59 -9.25 39.24 -14.74
CA VAL A 59 -9.63 38.09 -13.93
C VAL A 59 -9.28 36.78 -14.61
N SER A 60 -9.34 36.71 -15.94
CA SER A 60 -9.07 35.47 -16.68
C SER A 60 -7.58 35.14 -16.67
N LEU A 61 -6.73 36.06 -17.14
CA LEU A 61 -5.28 35.83 -17.24
C LEU A 61 -4.61 35.72 -15.85
N SER A 62 -5.07 36.52 -14.90
CA SER A 62 -4.54 36.52 -13.53
C SER A 62 -4.94 35.26 -12.78
N PHE A 63 -6.08 34.64 -13.10
CA PHE A 63 -6.51 33.37 -12.52
C PHE A 63 -5.63 32.21 -12.99
N THR A 64 -5.34 32.11 -14.29
CA THR A 64 -4.50 31.03 -14.83
C THR A 64 -3.07 31.09 -14.29
N HIS A 65 -2.47 32.29 -14.29
CA HIS A 65 -1.14 32.48 -13.68
C HIS A 65 -1.15 32.19 -12.17
N PHE A 66 -2.23 32.55 -11.47
CA PHE A 66 -2.35 32.31 -10.03
C PHE A 66 -2.52 30.83 -9.71
N THR A 67 -3.32 30.08 -10.46
CA THR A 67 -3.50 28.64 -10.27
C THR A 67 -2.25 27.86 -10.63
N GLU A 68 -1.58 28.17 -11.75
CA GLU A 68 -0.30 27.56 -12.13
C GLU A 68 0.78 27.82 -11.08
N ARG A 69 0.89 29.05 -10.59
CA ARG A 69 1.87 29.41 -9.56
C ARG A 69 1.54 28.78 -8.22
N LEU A 70 0.26 28.65 -7.87
CA LEU A 70 -0.18 27.92 -6.67
C LEU A 70 0.14 26.43 -6.76
N ILE A 71 -0.06 25.80 -7.92
CA ILE A 71 0.32 24.40 -8.17
C ILE A 71 1.84 24.24 -8.03
N TYR A 72 2.61 25.18 -8.59
CA TYR A 72 4.06 25.21 -8.49
C TYR A 72 4.53 25.35 -7.04
N THR A 73 4.03 26.34 -6.29
CA THR A 73 4.43 26.56 -4.90
C THR A 73 3.91 25.47 -3.97
N TYR A 74 2.77 24.83 -4.26
CA TYR A 74 2.27 23.69 -3.48
C TYR A 74 3.15 22.45 -3.63
N LYS A 75 3.75 22.24 -4.80
CA LYS A 75 4.71 21.15 -5.05
C LYS A 75 6.01 21.31 -4.25
N ASP A 76 6.48 22.55 -4.08
CA ASP A 76 7.77 22.84 -3.43
C ASP A 76 7.69 23.06 -1.90
N TRP A 77 6.52 23.42 -1.35
CA TRP A 77 6.38 23.84 0.06
C TRP A 77 5.56 22.92 0.97
N GLY A 78 5.36 21.67 0.57
CA GLY A 78 4.72 20.66 1.40
C GLY A 78 3.20 20.76 1.34
N ALA A 79 2.57 19.62 1.05
CA ALA A 79 1.15 19.46 0.80
C ALA A 79 0.30 19.60 2.09
N ASP A 80 0.20 20.78 2.70
CA ASP A 80 -0.73 21.00 3.82
C ASP A 80 -2.17 21.06 3.29
N PRO A 81 -3.07 20.14 3.70
CA PRO A 81 -4.46 20.11 3.25
C PRO A 81 -5.28 21.36 3.64
N HIS A 82 -4.94 22.03 4.76
CA HIS A 82 -5.66 23.20 5.25
C HIS A 82 -5.40 24.44 4.41
N VAL A 83 -4.18 24.57 3.87
CA VAL A 83 -3.84 25.61 2.89
C VAL A 83 -4.78 25.50 1.71
N PHE A 84 -4.88 24.28 1.16
CA PHE A 84 -5.70 24.00 0.02
C PHE A 84 -7.19 24.28 0.27
N ASP A 85 -7.73 23.88 1.42
CA ASP A 85 -9.15 24.12 1.75
C ASP A 85 -9.53 25.59 1.79
N ILE A 86 -8.68 26.43 2.39
CA ILE A 86 -8.92 27.87 2.46
C ILE A 86 -8.91 28.51 1.08
N PHE A 87 -7.93 28.15 0.26
CA PHE A 87 -7.85 28.64 -1.12
C PHE A 87 -9.02 28.14 -1.96
N PHE A 88 -9.37 26.86 -1.86
CA PHE A 88 -10.47 26.26 -2.60
C PHE A 88 -11.80 26.94 -2.27
N GLN A 89 -12.09 27.18 -0.99
CA GLN A 89 -13.27 27.93 -0.57
C GLN A 89 -13.30 29.35 -1.16
N ARG A 90 -12.15 30.03 -1.27
CA ARG A 90 -12.11 31.36 -1.86
C ARG A 90 -12.24 31.34 -3.38
N VAL A 91 -11.66 30.35 -4.06
CA VAL A 91 -11.80 30.15 -5.52
C VAL A 91 -13.26 29.88 -5.89
N ILE A 92 -13.96 29.02 -5.16
CA ILE A 92 -15.40 28.79 -5.36
C ILE A 92 -16.21 30.08 -5.16
N LYS A 93 -15.95 30.84 -4.09
CA LYS A 93 -16.61 32.15 -3.87
C LYS A 93 -16.32 33.16 -4.98
N LEU A 94 -15.11 33.16 -5.56
CA LEU A 94 -14.76 34.03 -6.68
C LEU A 94 -15.52 33.65 -7.95
N ILE A 95 -15.67 32.36 -8.23
CA ILE A 95 -16.51 31.88 -9.34
C ILE A 95 -17.96 32.32 -9.14
N GLU A 96 -18.51 32.13 -7.94
CA GLU A 96 -19.86 32.60 -7.59
C GLU A 96 -20.02 34.13 -7.75
N GLU A 97 -19.00 34.91 -7.36
CA GLU A 97 -18.96 36.36 -7.55
C GLU A 97 -18.86 36.77 -9.03
N MET A 98 -18.09 36.05 -9.85
CA MET A 98 -17.99 36.25 -11.30
C MET A 98 -19.34 36.00 -11.98
N ILE A 99 -19.99 34.87 -11.64
CA ILE A 99 -21.31 34.52 -12.15
C ILE A 99 -22.35 35.58 -11.76
N ARG A 100 -22.34 36.04 -10.50
CA ARG A 100 -23.25 37.09 -10.01
C ARG A 100 -23.07 38.42 -10.74
N LYS A 101 -21.86 38.71 -11.22
CA LYS A 101 -21.52 39.89 -12.03
C LYS A 101 -21.81 39.70 -13.52
N GLY A 102 -22.37 38.55 -13.92
CA GLY A 102 -22.68 38.24 -15.32
C GLY A 102 -21.46 37.84 -16.16
N LEU A 103 -20.32 37.55 -15.53
CA LEU A 103 -19.12 37.07 -16.21
C LEU A 103 -19.18 35.53 -16.28
N GLN A 104 -19.08 34.98 -17.48
CA GLN A 104 -19.00 33.54 -17.69
C GLN A 104 -17.57 33.07 -17.41
N PRO A 105 -17.33 32.17 -16.43
CA PRO A 105 -16.02 31.59 -16.23
C PRO A 105 -15.64 30.78 -17.48
N ASN A 106 -14.40 30.94 -17.95
CA ASN A 106 -13.95 30.22 -19.13
C ASN A 106 -13.61 28.76 -18.81
N GLU A 107 -13.55 27.93 -19.85
CA GLU A 107 -13.18 26.50 -19.80
C GLU A 107 -11.86 26.27 -19.02
N TYR A 108 -10.85 27.10 -19.29
CA TYR A 108 -9.55 27.07 -18.60
C TYR A 108 -9.66 27.23 -17.07
N THR A 109 -10.60 28.04 -16.57
CA THR A 109 -10.84 28.24 -15.14
C THR A 109 -11.29 26.93 -14.50
N TYR A 110 -12.27 26.25 -15.12
CA TYR A 110 -12.75 24.96 -14.62
C TYR A 110 -11.70 23.85 -14.74
N ASN A 111 -10.97 23.76 -15.86
CA ASN A 111 -9.89 22.78 -16.05
C ASN A 111 -8.83 22.90 -14.94
N SER A 112 -8.41 24.13 -14.64
CA SER A 112 -7.39 24.40 -13.61
C SER A 112 -7.85 23.94 -12.22
N ILE A 113 -9.12 24.19 -11.88
CA ILE A 113 -9.69 23.83 -10.58
C ILE A 113 -9.83 22.31 -10.46
N VAL A 114 -10.36 21.66 -11.49
CA VAL A 114 -10.50 20.20 -11.55
C VAL A 114 -9.13 19.53 -11.43
N LEU A 115 -8.13 20.01 -12.18
CA LEU A 115 -6.76 19.50 -12.11
C LEU A 115 -6.16 19.63 -10.71
N LEU A 116 -6.36 20.78 -10.07
CA LEU A 116 -5.87 21.01 -8.72
C LEU A 116 -6.56 20.11 -7.69
N LEU A 117 -7.89 19.97 -7.75
CA LEU A 117 -8.66 19.10 -6.86
C LEU A 117 -8.32 17.61 -7.03
N CYS A 118 -8.13 17.16 -8.26
CA CYS A 118 -7.71 15.78 -8.53
C CYS A 118 -6.29 15.53 -7.98
N LYS A 119 -5.37 16.48 -8.14
CA LYS A 119 -4.01 16.38 -7.57
C LYS A 119 -3.99 16.36 -6.05
N THR A 120 -4.93 17.02 -5.38
CA THR A 120 -5.05 17.00 -3.91
C THR A 120 -5.89 15.83 -3.39
N GLY A 121 -6.32 14.91 -4.26
CA GLY A 121 -7.12 13.74 -3.91
C GLY A 121 -8.60 14.04 -3.62
N LYS A 122 -9.07 15.28 -3.80
CA LYS A 122 -10.47 15.69 -3.59
C LYS A 122 -11.33 15.53 -4.86
N VAL A 123 -11.25 14.34 -5.46
CA VAL A 123 -11.87 14.04 -6.76
C VAL A 123 -13.40 14.15 -6.73
N VAL A 124 -14.04 13.87 -5.59
CA VAL A 124 -15.49 14.04 -5.41
C VAL A 124 -15.91 15.51 -5.51
N GLU A 125 -15.14 16.42 -4.92
CA GLU A 125 -15.39 17.86 -5.06
C GLU A 125 -15.12 18.33 -6.50
N ALA A 126 -14.12 17.76 -7.17
CA ALA A 126 -13.85 18.02 -8.58
C ALA A 126 -15.04 17.61 -9.47
N GLN A 127 -15.69 16.49 -9.17
CA GLN A 127 -16.91 16.08 -9.87
C GLN A 127 -18.07 17.05 -9.64
N LYS A 128 -18.22 17.62 -8.44
CA LYS A 128 -19.23 18.67 -8.20
C LYS A 128 -18.97 19.92 -9.03
N VAL A 129 -17.70 20.30 -9.19
CA VAL A 129 -17.30 21.43 -10.05
C VAL A 129 -17.68 21.17 -11.51
N LEU A 130 -17.48 19.94 -12.03
CA LEU A 130 -17.96 19.55 -13.36
C LEU A 130 -19.48 19.66 -13.49
N ARG A 131 -20.25 19.19 -12.51
CA ARG A 131 -21.72 19.30 -12.54
C ARG A 131 -22.18 20.75 -12.52
N GLY A 132 -21.59 21.58 -11.66
CA GLY A 132 -21.88 23.02 -11.60
C GLY A 132 -21.53 23.76 -12.89
N MET A 133 -20.45 23.38 -13.58
CA MET A 133 -20.09 23.90 -14.91
C MET A 133 -21.19 23.60 -15.94
N MET A 134 -21.71 22.36 -15.93
CA MET A 134 -22.76 21.94 -16.86
C MET A 134 -24.10 22.63 -16.60
N ASP A 135 -24.48 22.80 -15.32
CA ASP A 135 -25.71 23.50 -14.93
C ASP A 135 -25.71 24.98 -15.37
N GLN A 136 -24.52 25.56 -15.51
CA GLN A 136 -24.32 26.94 -15.99
C GLN A 136 -24.24 27.05 -17.51
N GLY A 137 -24.40 25.94 -18.23
CA GLY A 137 -24.40 25.90 -19.70
C GLY A 137 -23.01 25.89 -20.33
N ALA A 138 -21.94 25.70 -19.54
CA ALA A 138 -20.58 25.52 -20.06
C ALA A 138 -20.33 24.05 -20.44
N PHE A 139 -19.59 23.84 -21.54
CA PHE A 139 -19.33 22.51 -22.07
C PHE A 139 -17.98 21.98 -21.57
N PRO A 140 -17.96 20.86 -20.81
CA PRO A 140 -16.72 20.24 -20.39
C PRO A 140 -15.94 19.68 -21.59
N ASP A 141 -14.62 19.82 -21.55
CA ASP A 141 -13.72 19.33 -22.57
C ASP A 141 -13.16 17.94 -22.24
N ASN A 142 -12.37 17.41 -23.16
CA ASN A 142 -11.68 16.14 -22.98
C ASN A 142 -10.72 16.16 -21.76
N VAL A 143 -10.09 17.30 -21.48
CA VAL A 143 -9.11 17.44 -20.38
C VAL A 143 -9.79 17.29 -19.02
N ILE A 144 -10.95 17.90 -18.78
CA ILE A 144 -11.71 17.75 -17.53
C ILE A 144 -12.09 16.29 -17.30
N TYR A 145 -12.69 15.63 -18.29
CA TYR A 145 -13.11 14.24 -18.15
C TYR A 145 -11.91 13.33 -17.90
N THR A 146 -10.83 13.47 -18.68
CA THR A 146 -9.60 12.69 -18.51
C THR A 146 -8.99 12.87 -17.13
N THR A 147 -8.95 14.11 -16.63
CA THR A 147 -8.40 14.43 -15.30
C THR A 147 -9.24 13.84 -14.16
N LEU A 148 -10.57 13.86 -14.27
CA LEU A 148 -11.46 13.24 -13.30
C LEU A 148 -11.37 11.71 -13.34
N ILE A 149 -11.35 11.13 -14.53
CA ILE A 149 -11.19 9.69 -14.72
C ILE A 149 -9.88 9.20 -14.10
N ASP A 150 -8.74 9.83 -14.41
CA ASP A 150 -7.44 9.52 -13.81
C ASP A 150 -7.48 9.67 -12.27
N GLY A 151 -8.11 10.73 -11.76
CA GLY A 151 -8.31 10.92 -10.33
C GLY A 151 -9.11 9.78 -9.66
N PHE A 152 -10.23 9.37 -10.25
CA PHE A 152 -11.06 8.28 -9.72
C PHE A 152 -10.35 6.91 -9.83
N CYS A 153 -9.62 6.67 -10.92
CA CYS A 153 -8.79 5.48 -11.08
C CYS A 153 -7.71 5.39 -10.00
N LYS A 154 -7.00 6.49 -9.70
CA LYS A 154 -5.99 6.56 -8.63
C LYS A 154 -6.55 6.35 -7.22
N LEU A 155 -7.81 6.71 -6.99
CA LEU A 155 -8.53 6.43 -5.74
C LEU A 155 -9.19 5.03 -5.71
N SER A 156 -8.90 4.17 -6.69
CA SER A 156 -9.50 2.84 -6.83
C SER A 156 -11.04 2.84 -6.95
N ASN A 157 -11.65 3.96 -7.33
CA ASN A 157 -13.09 4.09 -7.53
C ASN A 157 -13.44 3.93 -9.03
N LEU A 158 -13.30 2.70 -9.52
CA LEU A 158 -13.60 2.37 -10.91
C LEU A 158 -15.05 2.61 -11.34
N PRO A 159 -16.09 2.37 -10.51
CA PRO A 159 -17.47 2.64 -10.94
C PRO A 159 -17.68 4.10 -11.34
N ALA A 160 -17.13 5.05 -10.57
CA ALA A 160 -17.23 6.47 -10.89
C ALA A 160 -16.44 6.82 -12.17
N ALA A 161 -15.26 6.24 -12.36
CA ALA A 161 -14.46 6.42 -13.56
C ALA A 161 -15.17 5.91 -14.83
N CYS A 162 -15.76 4.70 -14.79
CA CYS A 162 -16.53 4.14 -15.89
C CYS A 162 -17.74 5.02 -16.24
N ASN A 163 -18.50 5.48 -15.23
CA ASN A 163 -19.65 6.35 -15.47
C ASN A 163 -19.25 7.65 -16.19
N LEU A 164 -18.11 8.25 -15.83
CA LEU A 164 -17.60 9.45 -16.50
C LEU A 164 -17.10 9.16 -17.92
N PHE A 165 -16.47 8.00 -18.14
CA PHE A 165 -16.03 7.57 -19.45
C PHE A 165 -17.20 7.31 -20.40
N ASP A 166 -18.27 6.68 -19.91
CA ASP A 166 -19.50 6.45 -20.67
C ASP A 166 -20.24 7.77 -20.93
N GLU A 167 -20.31 8.67 -19.94
CA GLU A 167 -20.89 10.01 -20.10
C GLU A 167 -20.16 10.81 -21.19
N MET A 168 -18.82 10.77 -21.18
CA MET A 168 -17.97 11.41 -22.19
C MET A 168 -18.27 10.89 -23.60
N LYS A 169 -18.40 9.55 -23.77
CA LYS A 169 -18.79 8.92 -25.04
C LYS A 169 -20.21 9.33 -25.47
N CYS A 170 -21.17 9.36 -24.55
CA CYS A 170 -22.57 9.76 -24.83
C CYS A 170 -22.67 11.22 -25.28
N LYS A 171 -21.82 12.09 -24.73
CA LYS A 171 -21.70 13.50 -25.12
C LYS A 171 -20.91 13.73 -26.41
N LYS A 172 -20.48 12.66 -27.08
CA LYS A 172 -19.66 12.69 -28.32
C LYS A 172 -18.30 13.39 -28.14
N ILE A 173 -17.78 13.44 -26.92
CA ILE A 173 -16.41 13.89 -26.66
C ILE A 173 -15.51 12.67 -26.92
N VAL A 174 -14.56 12.80 -27.84
CA VAL A 174 -13.70 11.68 -28.26
C VAL A 174 -12.63 11.44 -27.19
N PRO A 175 -12.58 10.26 -26.54
CA PRO A 175 -11.51 9.93 -25.61
C PRO A 175 -10.18 9.81 -26.34
N ASP A 176 -9.14 10.42 -25.78
CA ASP A 176 -7.80 10.42 -26.33
C ASP A 176 -6.92 9.32 -25.73
N ARG A 177 -5.65 9.28 -26.14
CA ARG A 177 -4.64 8.34 -25.61
C ARG A 177 -4.56 8.40 -24.09
N VAL A 178 -4.59 9.58 -23.49
CA VAL A 178 -4.44 9.78 -22.03
C VAL A 178 -5.66 9.23 -21.30
N THR A 179 -6.88 9.43 -21.83
CA THR A 179 -8.10 8.87 -21.25
C THR A 179 -8.07 7.34 -21.22
N TYR A 180 -7.68 6.70 -22.33
CA TYR A 180 -7.57 5.24 -22.40
C TYR A 180 -6.48 4.71 -21.46
N THR A 181 -5.32 5.37 -21.43
CA THR A 181 -4.20 5.00 -20.54
C THR A 181 -4.63 5.04 -19.07
N ALA A 182 -5.34 6.08 -18.65
CA ALA A 182 -5.85 6.22 -17.29
C ALA A 182 -6.83 5.09 -16.92
N MET A 183 -7.78 4.78 -17.81
CA MET A 183 -8.74 3.69 -17.59
C MET A 183 -8.04 2.34 -17.52
N ILE A 184 -7.14 2.03 -18.46
CA ILE A 184 -6.36 0.78 -18.50
C ILE A 184 -5.56 0.63 -17.19
N ASN A 185 -4.84 1.66 -16.77
CA ASN A 185 -4.10 1.66 -15.51
C ASN A 185 -5.01 1.39 -14.30
N GLY A 186 -6.17 2.06 -14.24
CA GLY A 186 -7.16 1.82 -13.19
C GLY A 186 -7.65 0.37 -13.15
N PHE A 187 -7.98 -0.22 -14.29
CA PHE A 187 -8.39 -1.63 -14.36
C PHE A 187 -7.26 -2.60 -13.97
N CYS A 188 -6.03 -2.33 -14.39
CA CYS A 188 -4.85 -3.11 -14.00
C CYS A 188 -4.63 -3.09 -12.48
N GLN A 189 -4.73 -1.92 -11.85
CA GLN A 189 -4.59 -1.76 -10.39
C GLN A 189 -5.68 -2.47 -9.61
N ALA A 190 -6.90 -2.55 -10.16
CA ALA A 190 -8.01 -3.30 -9.56
C ALA A 190 -7.98 -4.81 -9.87
N GLY A 191 -6.97 -5.31 -10.58
CA GLY A 191 -6.85 -6.72 -10.96
C GLY A 191 -7.83 -7.17 -12.05
N LYS A 192 -8.53 -6.25 -12.72
CA LYS A 192 -9.53 -6.55 -13.77
C LYS A 192 -8.88 -6.58 -15.15
N MET A 193 -7.98 -7.54 -15.36
CA MET A 193 -7.14 -7.60 -16.57
C MET A 193 -7.90 -7.83 -17.88
N MET A 194 -9.03 -8.56 -17.86
CA MET A 194 -9.86 -8.74 -19.06
C MET A 194 -10.40 -7.41 -19.59
N GLU A 195 -10.80 -6.52 -18.68
CA GLU A 195 -11.39 -5.23 -19.03
C GLU A 195 -10.32 -4.25 -19.51
N ALA A 196 -9.13 -4.30 -18.89
CA ALA A 196 -7.96 -3.59 -19.36
C ALA A 196 -7.58 -3.96 -20.80
N HIS A 197 -7.54 -5.27 -21.14
CA HIS A 197 -7.24 -5.73 -22.50
C HIS A 197 -8.31 -5.35 -23.52
N LYS A 198 -9.59 -5.36 -23.14
CA LYS A 198 -10.68 -4.88 -24.02
C LYS A 198 -10.47 -3.41 -24.39
N LEU A 199 -10.13 -2.56 -23.40
CA LEU A 199 -9.86 -1.15 -23.64
C LEU A 199 -8.58 -0.92 -24.46
N PHE A 200 -7.55 -1.72 -24.24
CA PHE A 200 -6.33 -1.68 -25.05
C PHE A 200 -6.60 -2.02 -26.52
N ASN A 201 -7.38 -3.07 -26.79
CA ASN A 201 -7.79 -3.41 -28.15
C ASN A 201 -8.72 -2.35 -28.77
N GLU A 202 -9.64 -1.77 -27.99
CA GLU A 202 -10.48 -0.65 -28.44
C GLU A 202 -9.62 0.56 -28.83
N MET A 203 -8.62 0.90 -28.01
CA MET A 203 -7.67 1.98 -28.26
C MET A 203 -6.92 1.78 -29.59
N ILE A 204 -6.36 0.59 -29.82
CA ILE A 204 -5.66 0.25 -31.08
C ILE A 204 -6.61 0.29 -32.27
N SER A 205 -7.83 -0.26 -32.15
CA SER A 205 -8.83 -0.28 -33.23
C SER A 205 -9.27 1.12 -33.69
N ARG A 206 -9.13 2.11 -32.80
CA ARG A 206 -9.40 3.52 -33.07
C ARG A 206 -8.20 4.27 -33.68
N GLY A 207 -7.08 3.58 -33.88
CA GLY A 207 -5.84 4.19 -34.38
C GLY A 207 -5.10 5.03 -33.34
N LEU A 208 -5.39 4.86 -32.05
CA LEU A 208 -4.63 5.50 -30.98
C LEU A 208 -3.41 4.63 -30.64
N GLU A 209 -2.21 5.18 -30.81
CA GLU A 209 -0.97 4.48 -30.51
C GLU A 209 -0.73 4.41 -28.99
N PRO A 210 -0.61 3.20 -28.41
CA PRO A 210 -0.23 3.04 -27.01
C PRO A 210 1.15 3.60 -26.73
N ASP A 211 1.31 4.25 -25.59
CA ASP A 211 2.59 4.79 -25.15
C ASP A 211 3.26 3.89 -24.09
N GLU A 212 4.45 4.31 -23.66
CA GLU A 212 5.26 3.63 -22.64
C GLU A 212 4.48 3.39 -21.33
N VAL A 213 3.63 4.33 -20.94
CA VAL A 213 2.81 4.24 -19.71
C VAL A 213 1.74 3.16 -19.88
N THR A 214 1.08 3.13 -21.05
CA THR A 214 0.05 2.12 -21.35
C THR A 214 0.62 0.70 -21.26
N TYR A 215 1.75 0.45 -21.92
CA TYR A 215 2.42 -0.85 -21.86
C TYR A 215 2.90 -1.20 -20.45
N THR A 216 3.51 -0.24 -19.75
CA THR A 216 4.00 -0.46 -18.38
C THR A 216 2.87 -0.83 -17.43
N SER A 217 1.71 -0.16 -17.53
CA SER A 217 0.53 -0.49 -16.72
C SER A 217 -0.01 -1.89 -16.99
N LEU A 218 -0.08 -2.31 -18.26
CA LEU A 218 -0.52 -3.67 -18.62
C LEU A 218 0.48 -4.73 -18.14
N ILE A 219 1.79 -4.49 -18.32
CA ILE A 219 2.85 -5.39 -17.87
C ILE A 219 2.80 -5.57 -16.35
N ASP A 220 2.70 -4.47 -15.58
CA ASP A 220 2.56 -4.49 -14.13
C ASP A 220 1.28 -5.23 -13.69
N GLY A 221 0.16 -4.97 -14.37
CA GLY A 221 -1.11 -5.68 -14.15
C GLY A 221 -0.98 -7.19 -14.39
N CYS A 222 -0.39 -7.62 -15.51
CA CYS A 222 -0.14 -9.02 -15.83
C CYS A 222 0.79 -9.67 -14.79
N CYS A 223 1.85 -8.97 -14.36
CA CYS A 223 2.78 -9.46 -13.35
C CYS A 223 2.09 -9.68 -11.99
N LYS A 224 1.25 -8.74 -11.56
CA LYS A 224 0.44 -8.87 -10.33
C LYS A 224 -0.61 -9.97 -10.42
N ALA A 225 -1.18 -10.19 -11.60
CA ALA A 225 -2.12 -11.28 -11.87
C ALA A 225 -1.44 -12.66 -12.02
N GLY A 226 -0.10 -12.72 -12.06
CA GLY A 226 0.67 -13.95 -12.24
C GLY A 226 0.71 -14.47 -13.69
N VAL A 227 0.26 -13.68 -14.67
CA VAL A 227 0.21 -14.06 -16.09
C VAL A 227 1.50 -13.60 -16.80
N ILE A 228 2.63 -14.14 -16.36
CA ILE A 228 3.97 -13.65 -16.77
C ILE A 228 4.23 -13.79 -18.28
N LYS A 229 3.73 -14.85 -18.92
CA LYS A 229 3.91 -15.03 -20.37
C LYS A 229 3.32 -13.89 -21.19
N GLU A 230 2.16 -13.38 -20.77
CA GLU A 230 1.51 -12.23 -21.40
C GLU A 230 2.29 -10.93 -21.13
N ALA A 231 2.80 -10.75 -19.91
CA ALA A 231 3.67 -9.61 -19.58
C ALA A 231 4.91 -9.54 -20.49
N PHE A 232 5.55 -10.67 -20.79
CA PHE A 232 6.67 -10.72 -21.74
C PHE A 232 6.27 -10.49 -23.19
N SER A 233 5.08 -10.97 -23.59
CA SER A 233 4.54 -10.67 -24.92
C SER A 233 4.33 -9.16 -25.10
N LEU A 234 3.76 -8.49 -24.09
CA LEU A 234 3.56 -7.04 -24.08
C LEU A 234 4.89 -6.28 -24.04
N HIS A 235 5.88 -6.75 -23.27
CA HIS A 235 7.23 -6.18 -23.28
C HIS A 235 7.88 -6.28 -24.67
N ASN A 236 7.80 -7.43 -25.32
CA ASN A 236 8.35 -7.60 -26.67
C ASN A 236 7.63 -6.73 -27.69
N GLN A 237 6.31 -6.58 -27.57
CA GLN A 237 5.52 -5.68 -28.42
C GLN A 237 5.94 -4.21 -28.20
N MET A 238 6.14 -3.79 -26.95
CA MET A 238 6.63 -2.45 -26.60
C MET A 238 7.97 -2.14 -27.28
N VAL A 239 8.94 -3.07 -27.20
CA VAL A 239 10.26 -2.92 -27.84
C VAL A 239 10.15 -2.93 -29.36
N GLN A 240 9.30 -3.78 -29.96
CA GLN A 240 9.06 -3.82 -31.40
C GLN A 240 8.45 -2.52 -31.94
N MET A 241 7.67 -1.81 -31.12
CA MET A 241 7.14 -0.48 -31.44
C MET A 241 8.16 0.65 -31.26
N GLY A 242 9.40 0.34 -30.87
CA GLY A 242 10.45 1.33 -30.63
C GLY A 242 10.30 2.08 -29.31
N LEU A 243 9.42 1.64 -28.42
CA LEU A 243 9.28 2.19 -27.07
C LEU A 243 10.34 1.58 -26.16
N SER A 244 11.01 2.41 -25.36
CA SER A 244 12.04 1.96 -24.43
C SER A 244 11.43 1.60 -23.07
N PRO A 245 11.62 0.36 -22.58
CA PRO A 245 11.21 -0.01 -21.22
C PRO A 245 11.88 0.90 -20.18
N ASN A 246 11.12 1.32 -19.16
CA ASN A 246 11.64 2.15 -18.08
C ASN A 246 11.91 1.32 -16.82
N ILE A 247 12.41 1.99 -15.78
CA ILE A 247 12.65 1.37 -14.47
C ILE A 247 11.42 0.69 -13.87
N VAL A 248 10.22 1.24 -14.09
CA VAL A 248 8.96 0.65 -13.60
C VAL A 248 8.64 -0.62 -14.36
N THR A 249 8.85 -0.66 -15.68
CA THR A 249 8.68 -1.85 -16.51
C THR A 249 9.60 -2.98 -16.06
N TYR A 250 10.90 -2.71 -15.90
CA TYR A 250 11.87 -3.72 -15.44
C TYR A 250 11.56 -4.20 -14.02
N THR A 251 11.25 -3.28 -13.09
CA THR A 251 10.91 -3.63 -11.71
C THR A 251 9.67 -4.52 -11.65
N ALA A 252 8.63 -4.21 -12.44
CA ALA A 252 7.42 -5.01 -12.50
C ALA A 252 7.67 -6.43 -13.03
N LEU A 253 8.48 -6.57 -14.10
CA LEU A 253 8.84 -7.87 -14.65
C LEU A 253 9.69 -8.71 -13.68
N VAL A 254 10.66 -8.09 -13.01
CA VAL A 254 11.50 -8.74 -11.99
C VAL A 254 10.63 -9.21 -10.83
N ASP A 255 9.76 -8.35 -10.28
CA ASP A 255 8.86 -8.69 -9.19
C ASP A 255 7.86 -9.80 -9.57
N GLY A 256 7.27 -9.71 -10.77
CA GLY A 256 6.38 -10.74 -11.32
C GLY A 256 7.04 -12.11 -11.42
N LEU A 257 8.23 -12.17 -12.01
CA LEU A 257 9.01 -13.40 -12.13
C LEU A 257 9.37 -14.00 -10.76
N CYS A 258 9.78 -13.14 -9.82
CA CYS A 258 10.13 -13.54 -8.46
C CYS A 258 8.94 -14.14 -7.70
N LYS A 259 7.72 -13.63 -7.94
CA LYS A 259 6.49 -14.11 -7.32
C LYS A 259 6.01 -15.46 -7.87
N CYS A 260 6.28 -15.77 -9.13
CA CYS A 260 5.89 -17.06 -9.72
C CYS A 260 6.69 -18.25 -9.18
N GLY A 261 7.82 -18.04 -8.50
CA GLY A 261 8.51 -19.06 -7.70
C GLY A 261 9.14 -20.23 -8.47
N GLU A 262 9.03 -20.27 -9.80
CA GLU A 262 9.70 -21.27 -10.63
C GLU A 262 11.18 -20.93 -10.83
N ILE A 263 12.06 -21.93 -10.75
CA ILE A 263 13.52 -21.73 -10.82
C ILE A 263 13.97 -21.03 -12.11
N GLY A 264 13.37 -21.37 -13.25
CA GLY A 264 13.70 -20.75 -14.54
C GLY A 264 13.35 -19.26 -14.61
N ASN A 265 12.34 -18.82 -13.84
CA ASN A 265 11.89 -17.44 -13.82
C ASN A 265 12.84 -16.54 -13.02
N VAL A 266 13.52 -17.08 -11.99
CA VAL A 266 14.49 -16.31 -11.20
C VAL A 266 15.75 -16.00 -12.00
N GLU A 267 16.25 -16.95 -12.80
CA GLU A 267 17.40 -16.71 -13.70
C GLU A 267 17.08 -15.67 -14.77
N GLN A 268 15.86 -15.69 -15.30
CA GLN A 268 15.39 -14.67 -16.23
C GLN A 268 15.26 -13.30 -15.57
N ALA A 269 14.85 -13.24 -14.30
CA ALA A 269 14.78 -11.99 -13.54
C ALA A 269 16.17 -11.37 -13.32
N VAL A 270 17.21 -12.19 -13.10
CA VAL A 270 18.59 -11.71 -13.03
C VAL A 270 19.08 -11.16 -14.37
N LYS A 271 18.75 -11.83 -15.49
CA LYS A 271 19.08 -11.29 -16.83
C LYS A 271 18.42 -9.95 -17.08
N LEU A 272 17.14 -9.79 -16.71
CA LEU A 272 16.46 -8.49 -16.81
C LEU A 272 17.10 -7.41 -15.95
N MET A 273 17.60 -7.77 -14.76
CA MET A 273 18.35 -6.83 -13.92
C MET A 273 19.68 -6.41 -14.58
N GLU A 274 20.38 -7.34 -15.23
CA GLU A 274 21.60 -7.03 -15.99
C GLU A 274 21.30 -6.16 -17.23
N GLU A 275 20.20 -6.44 -17.95
CA GLU A 275 19.71 -5.60 -19.06
C GLU A 275 19.31 -4.19 -18.59
N MET A 276 18.68 -4.08 -17.42
CA MET A 276 18.35 -2.80 -16.79
C MET A 276 19.63 -1.96 -16.57
N GLU A 277 20.71 -2.57 -16.09
CA GLU A 277 22.01 -1.90 -15.91
C GLU A 277 22.64 -1.46 -17.23
N LEU A 278 22.59 -2.31 -18.27
CA LEU A 278 23.10 -2.00 -19.61
C LEU A 278 22.34 -0.86 -20.28
N THR A 279 21.05 -0.71 -19.99
CA THR A 279 20.21 0.37 -20.50
C THR A 279 20.36 1.68 -19.72
N GLY A 280 21.21 1.72 -18.69
CA GLY A 280 21.53 2.92 -17.92
C GLY A 280 20.63 3.14 -16.70
N TYR A 281 19.79 2.17 -16.35
CA TYR A 281 18.98 2.18 -15.13
C TYR A 281 19.64 1.32 -14.05
N TYR A 282 19.69 1.81 -12.81
CA TYR A 282 20.38 1.09 -11.73
C TYR A 282 19.37 0.41 -10.81
N PRO A 283 19.50 -0.92 -10.59
CA PRO A 283 18.70 -1.64 -9.61
C PRO A 283 18.88 -1.04 -8.22
N ASP A 284 17.77 -0.85 -7.52
CA ASP A 284 17.75 -0.33 -6.17
C ASP A 284 17.76 -1.47 -5.12
N THR A 285 17.80 -1.09 -3.83
CA THR A 285 17.73 -2.05 -2.72
C THR A 285 16.49 -2.95 -2.79
N TYR A 286 15.37 -2.45 -3.29
CA TYR A 286 14.14 -3.21 -3.43
C TYR A 286 14.30 -4.34 -4.46
N THR A 287 14.86 -4.02 -5.64
CA THR A 287 15.11 -4.97 -6.73
C THR A 287 15.99 -6.13 -6.27
N TYR A 288 17.12 -5.84 -5.60
CA TYR A 288 17.98 -6.87 -5.02
C TYR A 288 17.26 -7.71 -3.97
N THR A 289 16.50 -7.07 -3.07
CA THR A 289 15.77 -7.78 -2.01
C THR A 289 14.71 -8.73 -2.57
N THR A 290 14.01 -8.34 -3.63
CA THR A 290 12.99 -9.17 -4.31
C THR A 290 13.61 -10.40 -4.98
N LEU A 291 14.75 -10.24 -5.67
CA LEU A 291 15.50 -11.35 -6.26
C LEU A 291 16.05 -12.32 -5.20
N MET A 292 16.56 -11.77 -4.09
CA MET A 292 17.03 -12.59 -2.96
C MET A 292 15.89 -13.41 -2.34
N ASP A 293 14.67 -12.85 -2.23
CA ASP A 293 13.49 -13.57 -1.74
C ASP A 293 13.09 -14.72 -2.67
N ALA A 294 13.15 -14.49 -3.98
CA ALA A 294 12.90 -15.54 -4.97
C ALA A 294 13.93 -16.68 -4.91
N TYR A 295 15.22 -16.35 -4.79
CA TYR A 295 16.28 -17.35 -4.59
C TYR A 295 16.10 -18.13 -3.27
N CYS A 296 15.72 -17.44 -2.20
CA CYS A 296 15.42 -18.06 -0.92
C CYS A 296 14.25 -19.04 -1.00
N LYS A 297 13.16 -18.68 -1.70
CA LYS A 297 11.99 -19.54 -1.91
C LYS A 297 12.27 -20.74 -2.79
N THR A 298 13.17 -20.60 -3.77
CA THR A 298 13.60 -21.70 -4.66
C THR A 298 14.69 -22.59 -4.06
N GLY A 299 15.18 -22.28 -2.85
CA GLY A 299 16.20 -23.05 -2.14
C GLY A 299 17.65 -22.79 -2.60
N LYS A 300 17.86 -21.83 -3.52
CA LYS A 300 19.16 -21.43 -4.07
C LYS A 300 19.81 -20.34 -3.19
N ILE A 301 20.16 -20.73 -1.96
CA ILE A 301 20.71 -19.81 -0.95
C ILE A 301 22.10 -19.25 -1.31
N PRO A 302 23.04 -20.02 -1.91
CA PRO A 302 24.34 -19.47 -2.33
C PRO A 302 24.20 -18.28 -3.30
N GLU A 303 23.24 -18.35 -4.23
CA GLU A 303 22.95 -17.30 -5.19
C GLU A 303 22.35 -16.05 -4.50
N ALA A 304 21.52 -16.23 -3.49
CA ALA A 304 21.02 -15.12 -2.66
C ALA A 304 22.16 -14.41 -1.89
N HIS A 305 23.17 -15.15 -1.43
CA HIS A 305 24.37 -14.57 -0.82
C HIS A 305 25.22 -13.77 -1.81
N GLU A 306 25.38 -14.29 -3.03
CA GLU A 306 26.14 -13.57 -4.07
C GLU A 306 25.44 -12.27 -4.47
N LEU A 307 24.09 -12.25 -4.51
CA LEU A 307 23.34 -11.01 -4.71
C LEU A 307 23.53 -10.01 -3.57
N LEU A 308 23.55 -10.46 -2.31
CA LEU A 308 23.86 -9.59 -1.18
C LEU A 308 25.26 -8.99 -1.31
N ARG A 309 26.25 -9.78 -1.73
CA ARG A 309 27.62 -9.30 -1.95
C ARG A 309 27.66 -8.25 -3.06
N LYS A 310 27.04 -8.52 -4.21
CA LYS A 310 26.92 -7.55 -5.31
C LYS A 310 26.23 -6.26 -4.87
N MET A 311 25.17 -6.35 -4.07
CA MET A 311 24.47 -5.19 -3.52
C MET A 311 25.41 -4.32 -2.67
N LEU A 312 26.20 -4.94 -1.78
CA LEU A 312 27.17 -4.25 -0.93
C LEU A 312 28.32 -3.64 -1.73
N ASP A 313 28.83 -4.35 -2.74
CA ASP A 313 29.92 -3.88 -3.62
C ASP A 313 29.51 -2.62 -4.41
N LYS A 314 28.21 -2.49 -4.72
CA LYS A 314 27.61 -1.30 -5.34
C LYS A 314 27.32 -0.16 -4.35
N GLY A 315 27.66 -0.33 -3.07
CA GLY A 315 27.44 0.67 -2.03
C GLY A 315 25.99 0.77 -1.54
N LEU A 316 25.09 -0.12 -1.97
CA LEU A 316 23.71 -0.15 -1.51
C LEU A 316 23.65 -0.77 -0.10
N GLN A 317 22.93 -0.11 0.81
CA GLN A 317 22.80 -0.58 2.19
C GLN A 317 21.60 -1.52 2.34
N PRO A 318 21.78 -2.75 2.88
CA PRO A 318 20.68 -3.64 3.21
C PRO A 318 19.72 -3.02 4.21
N THR A 319 18.42 -3.31 4.05
CA THR A 319 17.38 -2.85 4.98
C THR A 319 16.95 -3.99 5.90
N VAL A 320 16.16 -3.67 6.93
CA VAL A 320 15.51 -4.69 7.79
C VAL A 320 14.72 -5.71 6.96
N VAL A 321 14.13 -5.29 5.84
CA VAL A 321 13.39 -6.19 4.92
C VAL A 321 14.34 -7.19 4.26
N THR A 322 15.49 -6.72 3.76
CA THR A 322 16.53 -7.57 3.13
C THR A 322 16.99 -8.67 4.09
N PHE A 323 17.24 -8.30 5.35
CA PHE A 323 17.62 -9.26 6.39
C PHE A 323 16.51 -10.24 6.76
N ASN A 324 15.26 -9.78 6.82
CA ASN A 324 14.12 -10.66 7.09
C ASN A 324 13.90 -11.68 5.98
N VAL A 325 14.11 -11.29 4.73
CA VAL A 325 14.07 -12.18 3.57
C VAL A 325 15.13 -13.28 3.69
N LEU A 326 16.39 -12.91 3.93
CA LEU A 326 17.48 -13.88 4.13
C LEU A 326 17.23 -14.78 5.34
N MET A 327 16.74 -14.22 6.44
CA MET A 327 16.38 -14.98 7.64
C MET A 327 15.34 -16.05 7.31
N ASN A 328 14.29 -15.69 6.58
CA ASN A 328 13.27 -16.63 6.15
C ASN A 328 13.87 -17.71 5.22
N GLY A 329 14.74 -17.32 4.29
CA GLY A 329 15.48 -18.24 3.43
C GLY A 329 16.31 -19.27 4.19
N PHE A 330 17.17 -18.82 5.12
CA PHE A 330 17.96 -19.71 5.98
C PHE A 330 17.08 -20.62 6.83
N CYS A 331 15.97 -20.08 7.34
CA CYS A 331 14.99 -20.85 8.10
C CYS A 331 14.35 -21.96 7.25
N MET A 332 13.97 -21.67 6.00
CA MET A 332 13.40 -22.66 5.08
C MET A 332 14.42 -23.73 4.65
N ALA A 333 15.67 -23.33 4.41
CA ALA A 333 16.76 -24.24 4.09
C ALA A 333 17.30 -25.00 5.32
N GLY A 334 16.86 -24.63 6.53
CA GLY A 334 17.28 -25.29 7.76
C GLY A 334 18.68 -24.91 8.27
N MET A 335 19.26 -23.83 7.75
CA MET A 335 20.59 -23.32 8.11
C MET A 335 20.48 -22.33 9.28
N LEU A 336 20.15 -22.85 10.47
CA LEU A 336 19.83 -22.01 11.64
C LEU A 336 21.05 -21.28 12.23
N GLU A 337 22.24 -21.88 12.14
CA GLU A 337 23.50 -21.26 12.57
C GLU A 337 23.83 -20.00 11.75
N ASP A 338 23.58 -20.05 10.43
CA ASP A 338 23.74 -18.89 9.55
C ASP A 338 22.68 -17.82 9.82
N GLY A 339 21.47 -18.23 10.22
CA GLY A 339 20.46 -17.31 10.76
C GLY A 339 20.95 -16.56 12.01
N GLU A 340 21.58 -17.24 12.97
CA GLU A 340 22.14 -16.58 14.15
C GLU A 340 23.33 -15.67 13.83
N ARG A 341 24.17 -16.06 12.86
CA ARG A 341 25.23 -15.20 12.31
C ARG A 341 24.64 -13.94 11.68
N LEU A 342 23.53 -14.07 10.96
CA LEU A 342 22.84 -12.95 10.32
C LEU A 342 22.36 -11.92 11.36
N ILE A 343 21.78 -12.35 12.49
CA ILE A 343 21.37 -11.44 13.57
C ILE A 343 22.56 -10.68 14.15
N ARG A 344 23.69 -11.35 14.38
CA ARG A 344 24.92 -10.69 14.86
C ARG A 344 25.40 -9.64 13.87
N TRP A 345 25.41 -9.98 12.58
CA TRP A 345 25.82 -9.06 11.53
C TRP A 345 24.87 -7.84 11.41
N MET A 346 23.56 -8.02 11.59
CA MET A 346 22.60 -6.90 11.68
C MET A 346 22.96 -5.93 12.81
N LEU A 347 23.26 -6.45 14.00
CA LEU A 347 23.62 -5.65 15.17
C LEU A 347 24.96 -4.91 14.96
N GLU A 348 25.96 -5.57 14.36
CA GLU A 348 27.23 -4.93 13.98
C GLU A 348 27.04 -3.77 13.01
N LYS A 349 26.10 -3.89 12.07
CA LYS A 349 25.73 -2.83 11.12
C LYS A 349 24.78 -1.78 11.70
N SER A 350 24.48 -1.83 13.00
CA SER A 350 23.53 -0.94 13.67
C SER A 350 22.11 -0.99 13.07
N ILE A 351 21.75 -2.12 12.46
CA ILE A 351 20.40 -2.37 11.93
C ILE A 351 19.65 -3.19 12.96
N MET A 352 18.67 -2.59 13.61
CA MET A 352 17.93 -3.25 14.69
C MET A 352 17.02 -4.37 14.15
N PRO A 353 17.21 -5.63 14.58
CA PRO A 353 16.28 -6.70 14.25
C PRO A 353 14.92 -6.43 14.86
N ASN A 354 13.85 -6.83 14.17
CA ASN A 354 12.49 -6.68 14.66
C ASN A 354 11.93 -8.03 15.13
N ALA A 355 10.70 -8.03 15.67
CA ALA A 355 10.07 -9.25 16.14
C ALA A 355 9.93 -10.31 15.05
N THR A 356 9.73 -9.95 13.78
CA THR A 356 9.65 -10.92 12.69
C THR A 356 10.97 -11.64 12.43
N THR A 357 12.13 -10.97 12.57
CA THR A 357 13.44 -11.62 12.43
C THR A 357 13.61 -12.77 13.42
N TYR A 358 13.35 -12.50 14.71
CA TYR A 358 13.45 -13.51 15.76
C TYR A 358 12.37 -14.59 15.64
N ASN A 359 11.15 -14.22 15.27
CA ASN A 359 10.03 -15.15 15.13
C ASN A 359 10.30 -16.23 14.07
N SER A 360 10.91 -15.88 12.93
CA SER A 360 11.27 -16.84 11.89
C SER A 360 12.22 -17.92 12.42
N LEU A 361 13.26 -17.51 13.14
CA LEU A 361 14.26 -18.43 13.73
C LEU A 361 13.63 -19.30 14.84
N MET A 362 12.87 -18.69 15.76
CA MET A 362 12.17 -19.42 16.83
C MET A 362 11.19 -20.46 16.26
N LYS A 363 10.45 -20.11 15.21
CA LYS A 363 9.50 -21.03 14.57
C LYS A 363 10.20 -22.30 14.07
N GLN A 364 11.37 -22.16 13.45
CA GLN A 364 12.12 -23.33 12.97
C GLN A 364 12.71 -24.17 14.10
N TYR A 365 13.27 -23.55 15.15
CA TYR A 365 13.73 -24.29 16.33
C TYR A 365 12.59 -25.06 17.01
N CYS A 366 11.39 -24.48 17.09
CA CYS A 366 10.18 -25.16 17.55
C CYS A 366 9.79 -26.34 16.66
N ILE A 367 9.89 -26.22 15.32
CA ILE A 367 9.61 -27.32 14.39
C ILE A 367 10.55 -28.49 14.63
N ARG A 368 11.85 -28.20 14.84
CA ARG A 368 12.90 -29.19 15.17
C ARG A 368 12.86 -29.70 16.62
N ASN A 369 11.89 -29.26 17.42
CA ASN A 369 11.75 -29.61 18.83
C ASN A 369 12.95 -29.20 19.71
N ASN A 370 13.74 -28.21 19.30
CA ASN A 370 14.86 -27.69 20.07
C ASN A 370 14.41 -26.50 20.94
N MET A 371 13.71 -26.80 22.03
CA MET A 371 13.17 -25.77 22.92
C MET A 371 14.24 -24.98 23.71
N ARG A 372 15.46 -25.53 23.84
CA ARG A 372 16.58 -24.83 24.50
C ARG A 372 17.03 -23.64 23.66
N ALA A 373 17.33 -23.88 22.38
CA ALA A 373 17.68 -22.81 21.45
C ALA A 373 16.55 -21.80 21.28
N THR A 374 15.28 -22.24 21.20
CA THR A 374 14.13 -21.32 21.19
C THR A 374 14.12 -20.36 22.39
N ALA A 375 14.39 -20.87 23.60
CA ALA A 375 14.42 -20.04 24.81
C ALA A 375 15.60 -19.06 24.82
N GLU A 376 16.75 -19.47 24.31
CA GLU A 376 17.93 -18.59 24.16
C GLU A 376 17.65 -17.44 23.18
N VAL A 377 17.05 -17.74 22.02
CA VAL A 377 16.64 -16.74 21.02
C VAL A 377 15.60 -15.78 21.61
N TYR A 378 14.60 -16.29 22.35
CA TYR A 378 13.60 -15.46 23.03
C TYR A 378 14.19 -14.55 24.12
N LYS A 379 15.14 -15.07 24.90
CA LYS A 379 15.88 -14.27 25.87
C LYS A 379 16.71 -13.19 25.17
N GLY A 380 17.40 -13.54 24.08
CA GLY A 380 18.14 -12.62 23.24
C GLY A 380 17.28 -11.45 22.75
N MET A 381 16.10 -11.75 22.20
CA MET A 381 15.11 -10.76 21.77
C MET A 381 14.77 -9.74 22.87
N ARG A 382 14.53 -10.21 24.11
CA ARG A 382 14.24 -9.34 25.26
C ARG A 382 15.44 -8.50 25.69
N THR A 383 16.64 -9.08 25.72
CA THR A 383 17.86 -8.36 26.12
C THR A 383 18.22 -7.22 25.16
N GLN A 384 17.86 -7.36 23.88
CA GLN A 384 18.05 -6.33 22.86
C GLN A 384 16.91 -5.30 22.82
N GLY A 385 15.95 -5.37 23.76
CA GLY A 385 14.82 -4.42 23.84
C GLY A 385 13.73 -4.63 22.80
N VAL A 386 13.73 -5.76 22.07
CA VAL A 386 12.70 -6.04 21.05
C VAL A 386 11.45 -6.60 21.73
N ILE A 387 10.33 -5.89 21.60
CA ILE A 387 9.07 -6.24 22.26
C ILE A 387 8.41 -7.45 21.56
N PRO A 388 8.09 -8.54 22.28
CA PRO A 388 7.32 -9.67 21.73
C PRO A 388 5.94 -9.25 21.24
N ASN A 389 5.55 -9.72 20.06
CA ASN A 389 4.21 -9.48 19.51
C ASN A 389 3.32 -10.74 19.61
N SER A 390 2.05 -10.63 19.20
CA SER A 390 1.12 -11.77 19.23
C SER A 390 1.67 -13.00 18.50
N ASN A 391 2.35 -12.82 17.36
CA ASN A 391 2.94 -13.94 16.61
C ASN A 391 4.08 -14.63 17.41
N THR A 392 4.89 -13.87 18.16
CA THR A 392 5.94 -14.41 19.03
C THR A 392 5.36 -15.38 20.06
N TYR A 393 4.33 -14.96 20.79
CA TYR A 393 3.67 -15.82 21.79
C TYR A 393 3.01 -17.05 21.16
N ASN A 394 2.30 -16.86 20.03
CA ASN A 394 1.68 -17.97 19.30
C ASN A 394 2.72 -19.04 18.87
N ILE A 395 3.89 -18.63 18.37
CA ILE A 395 4.97 -19.54 17.98
C ILE A 395 5.53 -20.31 19.19
N LEU A 396 5.78 -19.62 20.30
CA LEU A 396 6.33 -20.24 21.52
C LEU A 396 5.33 -21.23 22.13
N ILE A 397 4.06 -20.84 22.26
CA ILE A 397 3.00 -21.69 22.80
C ILE A 397 2.86 -22.97 21.98
N LYS A 398 2.76 -22.86 20.65
CA LYS A 398 2.72 -24.04 19.76
C LYS A 398 3.96 -24.92 19.90
N GLY A 399 5.14 -24.31 20.00
CA GLY A 399 6.40 -25.02 20.24
C GLY A 399 6.40 -25.82 21.55
N HIS A 400 6.04 -25.17 22.66
CA HIS A 400 5.95 -25.81 23.96
C HIS A 400 4.87 -26.90 24.03
N CYS A 401 3.73 -26.72 23.36
CA CYS A 401 2.69 -27.75 23.21
C CYS A 401 3.24 -28.98 22.46
N LYS A 402 3.97 -28.78 21.35
CA LYS A 402 4.62 -29.87 20.59
C LYS A 402 5.65 -30.61 21.44
N ALA A 403 6.42 -29.89 22.24
CA ALA A 403 7.41 -30.43 23.18
C ALA A 403 6.80 -31.05 24.46
N ARG A 404 5.46 -31.07 24.61
CA ARG A 404 4.71 -31.54 25.79
C ARG A 404 4.99 -30.75 27.09
N ASN A 405 5.54 -29.54 26.97
CA ASN A 405 5.86 -28.62 28.06
C ASN A 405 4.67 -27.70 28.40
N MET A 406 3.53 -28.30 28.76
CA MET A 406 2.26 -27.57 28.97
C MET A 406 2.30 -26.51 30.08
N LYS A 407 3.17 -26.65 31.09
CA LYS A 407 3.31 -25.63 32.16
C LYS A 407 3.79 -24.29 31.60
N GLU A 408 4.82 -24.35 30.75
CA GLU A 408 5.40 -23.15 30.14
C GLU A 408 4.47 -22.57 29.07
N ALA A 409 3.82 -23.44 28.28
CA ALA A 409 2.80 -23.01 27.30
C ALA A 409 1.66 -22.22 27.98
N TRP A 410 1.21 -22.67 29.16
CA TRP A 410 0.19 -22.00 29.95
C TRP A 410 0.67 -20.66 30.53
N PHE A 411 1.90 -20.61 31.02
CA PHE A 411 2.50 -19.38 31.52
C PHE A 411 2.58 -18.32 30.43
N LEU A 412 3.08 -18.68 29.25
CA LEU A 412 3.16 -17.79 28.09
C LEU A 412 1.79 -17.32 27.59
N HIS A 413 0.76 -18.18 27.66
CA HIS A 413 -0.61 -17.80 27.34
C HIS A 413 -1.17 -16.75 28.32
N LYS A 414 -0.94 -16.91 29.63
CA LYS A 414 -1.34 -15.90 30.62
C LYS A 414 -0.62 -14.57 30.42
N GLU A 415 0.69 -14.61 30.20
CA GLU A 415 1.47 -13.39 29.92
C GLU A 415 0.97 -12.66 28.66
N MET A 416 0.54 -13.42 27.65
CA MET A 416 -0.03 -12.89 26.41
C MET A 416 -1.36 -12.16 26.64
N LEU A 417 -2.25 -12.73 27.46
CA LEU A 417 -3.53 -12.12 27.83
C LEU A 417 -3.36 -10.85 28.67
N GLU A 418 -2.42 -10.85 29.63
CA GLU A 418 -2.09 -9.67 30.44
C GLU A 418 -1.61 -8.49 29.59
N LYS A 419 -0.96 -8.78 28.46
CA LYS A 419 -0.51 -7.76 27.49
C LYS A 419 -1.57 -7.39 26.44
N GLY A 420 -2.78 -7.95 26.54
CA GLY A 420 -3.90 -7.65 25.64
C GLY A 420 -3.80 -8.28 24.25
N PHE A 421 -2.99 -9.34 24.09
CA PHE A 421 -2.88 -10.05 22.81
C PHE A 421 -3.85 -11.23 22.71
N ILE A 422 -4.38 -11.46 21.51
CA ILE A 422 -5.33 -12.53 21.21
C ILE A 422 -4.60 -13.70 20.53
N LEU A 423 -4.89 -14.93 20.95
CA LEU A 423 -4.37 -16.16 20.35
C LEU A 423 -4.98 -16.40 18.97
N THR A 424 -4.21 -17.02 18.07
CA THR A 424 -4.77 -17.53 16.81
C THR A 424 -5.57 -18.81 17.06
N ASP A 425 -6.58 -19.06 16.24
CA ASP A 425 -7.36 -20.32 16.13
C ASP A 425 -6.50 -21.59 16.30
N SER A 426 -5.39 -21.64 15.58
CA SER A 426 -4.46 -22.76 15.53
C SER A 426 -3.60 -22.88 16.79
N SER A 427 -3.44 -21.81 17.58
CA SER A 427 -2.75 -21.84 18.88
C SER A 427 -3.67 -22.32 20.00
N TYR A 428 -4.94 -21.88 20.01
CA TYR A 428 -5.97 -22.46 20.87
C TYR A 428 -6.08 -23.96 20.62
N SER A 429 -6.16 -24.35 19.35
CA SER A 429 -6.19 -25.75 18.92
C SER A 429 -5.02 -26.58 19.47
N ALA A 430 -3.80 -26.03 19.40
CA ALA A 430 -2.62 -26.70 19.92
C ALA A 430 -2.61 -26.83 21.46
N LEU A 431 -3.08 -25.83 22.18
CA LEU A 431 -3.21 -25.86 23.65
C LEU A 431 -4.26 -26.88 24.10
N ILE A 432 -5.46 -26.85 23.51
CA ILE A 432 -6.57 -27.75 23.82
C ILE A 432 -6.14 -29.20 23.60
N LYS A 433 -5.60 -29.53 22.41
CA LYS A 433 -5.08 -30.88 22.10
C LYS A 433 -3.96 -31.29 23.07
N GLY A 434 -3.13 -30.33 23.51
CA GLY A 434 -2.06 -30.55 24.48
C GLY A 434 -2.55 -30.88 25.90
N PHE A 435 -3.56 -30.16 26.39
CA PHE A 435 -4.16 -30.40 27.71
C PHE A 435 -5.02 -31.66 27.74
N HIS A 436 -5.77 -31.93 26.67
CA HIS A 436 -6.52 -33.17 26.50
C HIS A 436 -5.62 -34.41 26.62
N LYS A 437 -4.46 -34.41 25.93
CA LYS A 437 -3.47 -35.51 26.02
C LYS A 437 -2.90 -35.72 27.44
N LYS A 438 -2.96 -34.71 28.32
CA LYS A 438 -2.55 -34.82 29.73
C LYS A 438 -3.72 -35.10 30.68
N LYS A 439 -4.92 -35.41 30.16
CA LYS A 439 -6.16 -35.60 30.93
C LYS A 439 -6.54 -34.40 31.81
N LYS A 440 -6.15 -33.20 31.39
CA LYS A 440 -6.48 -31.92 32.04
C LYS A 440 -7.71 -31.32 31.35
N HIS A 441 -8.86 -31.97 31.54
CA HIS A 441 -10.11 -31.65 30.83
C HIS A 441 -10.68 -30.28 31.23
N MET A 442 -10.52 -29.87 32.49
CA MET A 442 -10.98 -28.56 32.99
C MET A 442 -10.28 -27.38 32.29
N GLU A 443 -8.95 -27.40 32.21
CA GLU A 443 -8.19 -26.34 31.55
C GLU A 443 -8.43 -26.33 30.03
N ALA A 444 -8.65 -27.49 29.42
CA ALA A 444 -9.02 -27.58 28.01
C ALA A 444 -10.41 -26.96 27.74
N ARG A 445 -11.40 -27.22 28.60
CA ARG A 445 -12.75 -26.67 28.51
C ARG A 445 -12.75 -25.15 28.62
N GLN A 446 -11.98 -24.61 29.58
CA GLN A 446 -11.82 -23.16 29.75
C GLN A 446 -11.27 -22.48 28.49
N LEU A 447 -10.25 -23.08 27.86
CA LEU A 447 -9.68 -22.55 26.60
C LEU A 447 -10.68 -22.60 25.44
N PHE A 448 -11.52 -23.64 25.39
CA PHE A 448 -12.53 -23.79 24.34
C PHE A 448 -13.65 -22.75 24.47
N GLU A 449 -14.11 -22.48 25.69
CA GLU A 449 -15.07 -21.41 25.97
C GLU A 449 -14.48 -20.03 25.66
N GLU A 450 -13.21 -19.79 26.02
CA GLU A 450 -12.52 -18.54 25.70
C GLU A 450 -12.42 -18.33 24.17
N MET A 451 -12.09 -19.38 23.43
CA MET A 451 -12.05 -19.37 21.97
C MET A 451 -13.42 -19.03 21.35
N ARG A 452 -14.52 -19.60 21.89
CA ARG A 452 -15.89 -19.30 21.45
C ARG A 452 -16.30 -17.85 21.75
N ASN A 453 -15.98 -17.36 22.94
CA ASN A 453 -16.27 -15.98 23.35
C ASN A 453 -15.56 -14.93 22.49
N GLN A 454 -14.41 -15.27 21.93
CA GLN A 454 -13.67 -14.41 20.99
C GLN A 454 -14.16 -14.52 19.54
N GLY A 455 -15.21 -15.31 19.27
CA GLY A 455 -15.78 -15.49 17.93
C GLY A 455 -14.91 -16.33 16.98
N LEU A 456 -13.93 -17.07 17.50
CA LEU A 456 -13.08 -17.95 16.69
C LEU A 456 -13.78 -19.29 16.45
N VAL A 457 -13.65 -19.81 15.22
CA VAL A 457 -14.22 -21.11 14.85
C VAL A 457 -13.19 -22.20 15.12
N ALA A 458 -13.56 -23.20 15.91
CA ALA A 458 -12.68 -24.33 16.22
C ALA A 458 -12.62 -25.34 15.06
N GLU A 459 -11.48 -26.04 14.95
CA GLU A 459 -11.34 -27.16 14.02
C GLU A 459 -12.32 -28.29 14.40
N LYS A 460 -12.81 -29.05 13.41
CA LYS A 460 -13.72 -30.19 13.63
C LYS A 460 -13.19 -31.16 14.70
N GLU A 461 -11.89 -31.46 14.66
CA GLU A 461 -11.23 -32.36 15.63
C GLU A 461 -11.37 -31.89 17.09
N ILE A 462 -11.55 -30.60 17.34
CA ILE A 462 -11.72 -30.06 18.70
C ILE A 462 -13.15 -30.26 19.18
N TYR A 463 -14.13 -30.07 18.30
CA TYR A 463 -15.52 -30.41 18.59
C TYR A 463 -15.64 -31.90 18.91
N ASP A 464 -15.02 -32.77 18.11
CA ASP A 464 -15.01 -34.22 18.37
C ASP A 464 -14.43 -34.54 19.76
N ILE A 465 -13.31 -33.92 20.15
CA ILE A 465 -12.71 -34.09 21.48
C ILE A 465 -13.68 -33.72 22.61
N PHE A 466 -14.39 -32.59 22.50
CA PHE A 466 -15.30 -32.16 23.56
C PHE A 466 -16.64 -32.90 23.54
N VAL A 467 -17.11 -33.38 22.39
CA VAL A 467 -18.27 -34.28 22.31
C VAL A 467 -17.96 -35.59 23.04
N ASP A 468 -16.80 -36.20 22.77
CA ASP A 468 -16.36 -37.43 23.45
C ASP A 468 -16.22 -37.22 24.96
N VAL A 469 -15.56 -36.13 25.39
CA VAL A 469 -15.39 -35.82 26.82
C VAL A 469 -16.74 -35.58 27.52
N ASN A 470 -17.68 -34.85 26.90
CA ASN A 470 -18.99 -34.60 27.50
C ASN A 470 -19.88 -35.87 27.50
N TYR A 471 -19.73 -36.75 26.51
CA TYR A 471 -20.39 -38.05 26.48
C TYR A 471 -19.89 -38.96 27.61
N GLU A 472 -18.57 -39.04 27.80
CA GLU A 472 -17.95 -39.80 28.91
C GLU A 472 -18.34 -39.25 30.29
N GLU A 473 -18.51 -37.93 30.43
CA GLU A 473 -18.95 -37.27 31.66
C GLU A 473 -20.48 -37.34 31.91
N GLY A 474 -21.26 -37.89 30.97
CA GLY A 474 -22.72 -38.04 31.07
C GLY A 474 -23.53 -36.80 30.71
N ASN A 475 -22.92 -35.76 30.16
CA ASN A 475 -23.54 -34.49 29.76
C ASN A 475 -24.05 -34.55 28.31
N MET A 476 -25.06 -35.38 28.05
CA MET A 476 -25.59 -35.63 26.69
C MET A 476 -26.16 -34.37 26.00
N GLU A 477 -26.77 -33.45 26.75
CA GLU A 477 -27.38 -32.23 26.20
C GLU A 477 -26.32 -31.31 25.59
N ILE A 478 -25.23 -31.06 26.32
CA ILE A 478 -24.08 -30.25 25.84
C ILE A 478 -23.38 -30.93 24.66
N ALA A 479 -23.27 -32.26 24.67
CA ALA A 479 -22.68 -33.00 23.56
C ALA A 479 -23.48 -32.85 22.26
N LEU A 480 -24.82 -32.84 22.34
CA LEU A 480 -25.70 -32.61 21.20
C LEU A 480 -25.62 -31.16 20.69
N GLU A 481 -25.63 -30.17 21.58
CA GLU A 481 -25.45 -28.76 21.20
C GLU A 481 -24.12 -28.51 20.46
N LEU A 482 -23.04 -29.15 20.92
CA LEU A 482 -21.73 -29.06 20.26
C LEU A 482 -21.72 -29.73 18.88
N CYS A 483 -22.47 -30.83 18.71
CA CYS A 483 -22.65 -31.47 17.40
C CYS A 483 -23.38 -30.54 16.43
N ASP A 484 -24.47 -29.91 16.88
CA ASP A 484 -25.27 -29.00 16.05
C ASP A 484 -24.46 -27.76 15.63
N GLU A 485 -23.72 -27.15 16.56
CA GLU A 485 -22.84 -26.01 16.27
C GLU A 485 -21.72 -26.40 15.28
N ALA A 486 -21.14 -27.60 15.43
CA ALA A 486 -20.11 -28.10 14.52
C ALA A 486 -20.66 -28.30 13.11
N ILE A 487 -21.89 -28.81 12.97
CA ILE A 487 -22.57 -29.00 11.68
C ILE A 487 -22.85 -27.65 11.01
N GLU A 488 -23.43 -26.69 11.74
CA GLU A 488 -23.75 -25.36 11.21
C GLU A 488 -22.50 -24.62 10.72
N LYS A 489 -21.43 -24.61 11.52
CA LYS A 489 -20.19 -23.92 11.17
C LYS A 489 -19.38 -24.65 10.09
N CYS A 490 -19.42 -25.97 10.02
CA CYS A 490 -18.78 -26.73 8.93
C CYS A 490 -19.47 -26.53 7.58
N LEU A 491 -20.81 -26.46 7.54
CA LEU A 491 -21.59 -26.22 6.32
C LEU A 491 -21.33 -24.83 5.74
N VAL A 492 -21.22 -23.80 6.59
CA VAL A 492 -20.90 -22.43 6.17
C VAL A 492 -19.46 -22.33 5.63
N ALA A 493 -18.51 -23.07 6.20
CA ALA A 493 -17.12 -23.11 5.73
C ALA A 493 -16.96 -23.78 4.35
N THR A 494 -17.79 -24.79 4.03
CA THR A 494 -17.82 -25.41 2.69
C THR A 494 -18.37 -24.46 1.62
N ALA A 495 -19.42 -23.69 1.92
CA ALA A 495 -19.99 -22.72 0.99
C ALA A 495 -19.04 -21.55 0.66
N GLN A 496 -18.10 -21.21 1.54
CA GLN A 496 -17.08 -20.17 1.30
C GLN A 496 -15.86 -20.67 0.50
N LYS A 497 -15.61 -21.98 0.46
CA LYS A 497 -14.51 -22.57 -0.33
C LYS A 497 -14.87 -22.80 -1.80
N GLU A 498 -16.15 -22.94 -2.12
CA GLU A 498 -16.62 -23.08 -3.51
C GLU A 498 -16.73 -21.74 -4.26
N ASN A 499 -16.57 -20.60 -3.55
CA ASN A 499 -16.65 -19.23 -4.09
C ASN A 499 -15.30 -18.48 -4.14
N LYS A 500 -14.16 -19.17 -4.00
CA LYS A 500 -12.81 -18.65 -4.23
C LYS A 500 -12.15 -19.44 -5.34
#